data_AF-A0ABD1JRZ8-F1
#
_entry.id   AF-A0ABD1JRZ8-F1
#
_cell.length_a   1.000
_cell.length_b   1.000
_cell.length_c   1.000
_cell.angle_alpha   90.00
_cell.angle_beta   90.00
_cell.angle_gamma   90.00
#
_symmetry.space_group_name_H-M   'P 1'
#
loop_
_entity.id
_entity.type
_entity.pdbx_description
1 polymer ?
#
loop_
_entity_poly.entity_id
_entity_poly.type
_entity_poly.pdbx_seq_one_letter_code
_entity_poly.pdbx_strand_id
1 'polypeptide(L)'
;MAEESCDLSDSTNPSLSPCVGDSEGETESSSDLTADVSPDKELPSTLPPAVRRALEDGPPGQENIREGVGTMTDPAARVMGLLGMGHRLFVPRLLATSKEDLLQADFEGALKFFRVQLPKRYRAAENARRLMEQACNIKVPTKKLKKFEKEYQSLRESQLQQEDPIDRYQRENRRLQEASMRLEQENDDLAHELVTSKIALRNDLDQAEDKADALNKELLNTKQRLVETEEEKRRQEEETAQLKEVFRRELEKAESEIKKTTAIIAEYKQICSQLSTRLEKQQAATKEELDIVKSKVMSCERCREVFSKDGALQMPAALGESRRSEQDEEKDSLKAQLREMELELAQTKLQLVEAKCKIQELEHQRGVLMTEVQAAKNSWFSKTLGSLKTSSSNQTPPSPKEG
;
A
#
# COMPACT_ATOMS: atom_id res chain seq x y z
N MET A 1 -7.51 30.51 -21.13
CA MET A 1 -6.55 31.18 -22.04
C MET A 1 -5.23 30.49 -21.84
N ALA A 2 -4.57 30.08 -22.93
CA ALA A 2 -3.72 28.88 -23.02
C ALA A 2 -4.55 27.58 -22.87
N GLU A 3 -4.73 26.67 -23.83
CA GLU A 3 -4.08 26.44 -25.16
C GLU A 3 -2.55 26.23 -25.04
N GLU A 4 -1.87 25.22 -25.59
CA GLU A 4 -2.20 24.11 -26.51
C GLU A 4 -1.15 22.98 -26.26
N SER A 5 -1.24 21.73 -26.74
CA SER A 5 -2.23 21.03 -27.58
C SER A 5 -2.21 19.51 -27.29
N CYS A 6 -2.76 18.67 -28.17
CA CYS A 6 -2.59 17.21 -28.20
C CYS A 6 -1.85 16.79 -29.49
N ASP A 7 -1.03 15.74 -29.43
CA ASP A 7 -0.60 15.00 -30.64
C ASP A 7 -1.06 13.55 -30.57
N LEU A 8 -1.87 13.17 -31.55
CA LEU A 8 -2.33 11.81 -31.84
C LEU A 8 -1.65 11.37 -33.14
N SER A 9 -0.96 10.23 -33.12
CA SER A 9 -0.49 9.56 -34.34
C SER A 9 -0.88 8.09 -34.33
N ASP A 10 -1.77 7.76 -35.25
CA ASP A 10 -2.40 6.44 -35.42
C ASP A 10 -1.57 5.54 -36.36
N SER A 11 -1.85 4.23 -36.31
CA SER A 11 -1.69 3.25 -37.39
C SER A 11 -0.27 2.86 -37.83
N THR A 12 0.14 1.63 -37.49
CA THR A 12 0.03 0.51 -38.46
C THR A 12 0.26 -0.87 -37.81
N ASN A 13 -0.67 -1.79 -38.07
CA ASN A 13 -0.53 -3.23 -37.83
C ASN A 13 0.13 -3.86 -39.08
N PRO A 14 0.89 -4.97 -38.94
CA PRO A 14 0.60 -6.07 -39.85
C PRO A 14 0.78 -7.51 -39.29
N SER A 15 -0.07 -8.40 -39.82
CA SER A 15 0.19 -9.82 -40.10
C SER A 15 0.19 -10.85 -38.96
N LEU A 16 -0.94 -11.57 -38.88
CA LEU A 16 -1.04 -12.95 -38.39
C LEU A 16 -0.22 -13.93 -39.24
N SER A 17 0.32 -14.98 -38.63
CA SER A 17 0.43 -16.33 -39.23
C SER A 17 0.56 -17.38 -38.11
N PRO A 18 -0.10 -18.55 -38.23
CA PRO A 18 -0.16 -19.55 -37.16
C PRO A 18 0.91 -20.65 -37.32
N CYS A 19 1.38 -21.22 -36.21
CA CYS A 19 2.08 -22.50 -36.21
C CYS A 19 1.16 -23.57 -35.59
N VAL A 20 0.73 -24.49 -36.45
CA VAL A 20 0.04 -25.73 -36.07
C VAL A 20 1.10 -26.72 -35.58
N GLY A 21 0.80 -27.45 -34.51
CA GLY A 21 1.63 -28.53 -33.97
C GLY A 21 0.73 -29.50 -33.21
N ASP A 22 0.28 -30.54 -33.91
CA ASP A 22 -0.66 -31.52 -33.40
C ASP A 22 -0.09 -32.44 -32.31
N SER A 23 -1.02 -32.95 -31.50
CA SER A 23 -1.07 -34.28 -30.90
C SER A 23 0.23 -35.04 -30.60
N GLU A 24 0.40 -35.39 -29.32
CA GLU A 24 0.07 -36.75 -28.90
C GLU A 24 -0.24 -36.77 -27.41
N GLY A 25 -1.22 -37.59 -27.02
CA GLY A 25 -1.58 -37.80 -25.62
C GLY A 25 -1.78 -39.29 -25.39
N GLU A 26 -1.22 -39.80 -24.32
CA GLU A 26 -1.59 -41.10 -23.77
C GLU A 26 -2.01 -40.96 -22.31
N THR A 27 -3.07 -41.67 -21.98
CA THR A 27 -3.70 -41.76 -20.66
C THR A 27 -3.13 -42.93 -19.85
N GLU A 28 -3.69 -43.13 -18.65
CA GLU A 28 -3.45 -44.28 -17.74
C GLU A 28 -2.15 -44.21 -16.91
N SER A 29 -2.11 -44.67 -15.66
CA SER A 29 -3.18 -44.96 -14.68
C SER A 29 -2.59 -45.01 -13.26
N SER A 30 -3.43 -44.97 -12.22
CA SER A 30 -3.00 -45.11 -10.83
C SER A 30 -2.48 -46.51 -10.50
N SER A 31 -1.44 -46.61 -9.66
CA SER A 31 -1.30 -47.74 -8.72
C SER A 31 -0.48 -47.33 -7.50
N ASP A 32 -1.02 -47.55 -6.31
CA ASP A 32 -0.19 -47.73 -5.11
C ASP A 32 0.71 -48.97 -5.27
N LEU A 33 1.91 -48.97 -4.66
CA LEU A 33 2.21 -49.89 -3.54
C LEU A 33 3.62 -49.69 -2.95
N THR A 34 3.72 -50.13 -1.70
CA THR A 34 4.81 -49.99 -0.72
C THR A 34 6.05 -50.86 -0.96
N ALA A 35 7.17 -50.43 -0.34
CA ALA A 35 8.41 -51.18 -0.03
C ALA A 35 9.30 -51.55 -1.25
N ASP A 36 10.63 -51.44 -1.20
CA ASP A 36 11.51 -52.00 -0.15
C ASP A 36 12.84 -51.23 0.04
N VAL A 37 13.56 -51.53 1.11
CA VAL A 37 14.88 -50.99 1.46
C VAL A 37 15.97 -52.00 1.12
N SER A 38 16.96 -51.61 0.32
CA SER A 38 18.34 -52.09 0.48
C SER A 38 19.38 -51.15 -0.14
N PRO A 39 20.62 -51.13 0.39
CA PRO A 39 21.59 -50.09 0.08
C PRO A 39 22.57 -50.52 -1.03
N ASP A 40 22.86 -49.60 -1.95
CA ASP A 40 24.20 -49.40 -2.51
C ASP A 40 24.17 -48.20 -3.47
N LYS A 41 24.79 -47.08 -3.04
CA LYS A 41 25.13 -45.98 -3.94
C LYS A 41 26.35 -45.25 -3.40
N GLU A 42 27.43 -45.32 -4.17
CA GLU A 42 28.73 -44.74 -3.81
C GLU A 42 28.64 -43.21 -3.62
N LEU A 43 29.40 -42.71 -2.63
CA LEU A 43 29.56 -41.28 -2.41
C LEU A 43 30.35 -40.63 -3.56
N PRO A 44 29.86 -39.52 -4.16
CA PRO A 44 30.71 -38.62 -4.93
C PRO A 44 31.64 -37.86 -3.98
N SER A 45 32.90 -38.27 -3.91
CA SER A 45 33.93 -37.69 -3.03
C SER A 45 34.47 -36.34 -3.53
N THR A 46 33.63 -35.31 -3.53
CA THR A 46 34.04 -33.94 -3.87
C THR A 46 33.44 -32.89 -2.93
N LEU A 47 34.26 -32.40 -2.01
CA LEU A 47 33.94 -31.23 -1.18
C LEU A 47 33.80 -29.95 -2.04
N PRO A 48 32.86 -29.04 -1.73
CA PRO A 48 32.69 -27.79 -2.46
C PRO A 48 33.98 -26.92 -2.48
N PRO A 49 34.24 -26.14 -3.54
CA PRO A 49 35.46 -25.33 -3.67
C PRO A 49 35.72 -24.34 -2.52
N ALA A 50 34.65 -23.89 -1.83
CA ALA A 50 34.75 -23.03 -0.65
C ALA A 50 35.49 -23.69 0.53
N VAL A 51 35.37 -25.02 0.69
CA VAL A 51 35.99 -25.76 1.80
C VAL A 51 37.48 -26.03 1.54
N ARG A 52 37.89 -26.22 0.27
CA ARG A 52 39.32 -26.36 -0.08
C ARG A 52 40.13 -25.09 0.20
N ARG A 53 39.56 -23.90 -0.03
CA ARG A 53 40.26 -22.63 0.27
C ARG A 53 40.53 -22.41 1.76
N ALA A 54 39.74 -23.01 2.66
CA ALA A 54 39.94 -22.88 4.10
C ALA A 54 41.11 -23.73 4.65
N LEU A 55 41.78 -24.55 3.82
CA LEU A 55 42.81 -25.49 4.26
C LEU A 55 44.22 -25.21 3.70
N GLU A 56 44.39 -24.26 2.77
CA GLU A 56 45.71 -23.90 2.21
C GLU A 56 46.31 -22.60 2.79
N ASP A 57 45.50 -21.71 3.37
CA ASP A 57 45.99 -20.45 3.98
C ASP A 57 46.38 -20.63 5.46
N GLY A 58 47.62 -21.10 5.67
CA GLY A 58 48.28 -21.06 6.98
C GLY A 58 48.65 -19.63 7.42
N PRO A 59 48.73 -19.34 8.73
CA PRO A 59 48.86 -17.97 9.22
C PRO A 59 50.27 -17.38 9.00
N PRO A 60 50.40 -16.17 8.42
CA PRO A 60 51.67 -15.47 8.35
C PRO A 60 52.04 -14.85 9.71
N GLY A 61 53.29 -15.04 10.12
CA GLY A 61 53.83 -14.41 11.33
C GLY A 61 54.44 -13.04 11.07
N GLN A 62 54.19 -12.10 12.00
CA GLN A 62 54.94 -10.87 12.29
C GLN A 62 55.28 -9.90 11.13
N GLU A 63 54.63 -8.74 11.12
CA GLU A 63 55.33 -7.48 11.46
C GLU A 63 54.37 -6.31 11.76
N ASN A 64 54.82 -5.39 12.62
CA ASN A 64 54.31 -4.02 12.85
C ASN A 64 52.79 -3.74 12.82
N ILE A 65 52.17 -3.64 14.01
CA ILE A 65 51.37 -2.44 14.33
C ILE A 65 51.90 -1.82 15.62
N ARG A 66 52.26 -0.54 15.49
CA ARG A 66 52.64 0.36 16.57
C ARG A 66 51.41 1.21 16.90
N GLU A 67 51.19 1.42 18.20
CA GLU A 67 50.44 2.51 18.86
C GLU A 67 49.28 2.06 19.76
N GLY A 68 49.25 2.69 20.94
CA GLY A 68 48.54 2.22 22.14
C GLY A 68 49.25 2.72 23.39
N VAL A 69 49.35 4.05 23.53
CA VAL A 69 50.14 4.72 24.57
C VAL A 69 49.54 4.48 25.96
N GLY A 70 50.30 3.81 26.83
CA GLY A 70 49.97 3.53 28.23
C GLY A 70 51.18 3.73 29.14
N THR A 71 51.56 4.99 29.32
CA THR A 71 52.66 5.53 30.14
C THR A 71 53.13 4.69 31.35
N MET A 72 54.39 4.22 31.31
CA MET A 72 55.39 4.35 32.39
C MET A 72 56.72 3.73 31.92
N THR A 73 57.56 4.53 31.27
CA THR A 73 58.92 4.12 30.90
C THR A 73 59.85 4.20 32.10
N ASP A 74 60.03 3.09 32.81
CA ASP A 74 61.10 2.96 33.80
C ASP A 74 62.44 2.65 33.08
N PRO A 75 63.47 3.52 33.17
CA PRO A 75 64.80 3.22 32.63
C PRO A 75 65.40 1.93 33.21
N ALA A 76 65.06 1.56 34.44
CA ALA A 76 65.52 0.31 35.05
C ALA A 76 64.99 -0.93 34.32
N ALA A 77 63.76 -0.90 33.80
CA ALA A 77 63.19 -2.03 33.06
C ALA A 77 63.96 -2.29 31.74
N ARG A 78 64.35 -1.25 31.00
CA ARG A 78 65.20 -1.38 29.80
C ARG A 78 66.60 -1.91 30.14
N VAL A 79 67.21 -1.42 31.22
CA VAL A 79 68.53 -1.89 31.68
C VAL A 79 68.48 -3.36 32.14
N MET A 80 67.42 -3.77 32.84
CA MET A 80 67.25 -5.17 33.27
C MET A 80 67.02 -6.15 32.11
N GLY A 81 66.35 -5.71 31.03
CA GLY A 81 66.19 -6.51 29.81
C GLY A 81 67.50 -6.69 29.03
N LEU A 82 68.29 -5.62 28.86
CA LEU A 82 69.55 -5.63 28.11
C LEU A 82 70.65 -6.51 28.72
N LEU A 83 70.58 -6.81 30.01
CA LEU A 83 71.59 -7.60 30.72
C LEU A 83 71.35 -9.13 30.67
N GLY A 84 70.24 -9.62 30.09
CA GLY A 84 69.97 -11.06 29.86
C GLY A 84 69.93 -11.98 31.11
N MET A 85 70.22 -11.44 32.29
CA MET A 85 70.43 -12.18 33.53
C MET A 85 69.67 -11.58 34.73
N GLY A 86 69.04 -10.42 34.57
CA GLY A 86 68.50 -9.61 35.68
C GLY A 86 67.71 -10.42 36.71
N HIS A 87 66.61 -11.05 36.29
CA HIS A 87 65.72 -11.81 37.17
C HIS A 87 66.44 -12.93 37.95
N ARG A 88 67.51 -13.53 37.41
CA ARG A 88 68.23 -14.65 38.04
C ARG A 88 69.17 -14.22 39.18
N LEU A 89 69.56 -12.93 39.24
CA LEU A 89 70.44 -12.40 40.28
C LEU A 89 69.66 -11.74 41.43
N PHE A 90 68.49 -11.15 41.15
CA PHE A 90 67.67 -10.50 42.19
C PHE A 90 67.00 -11.50 43.14
N VAL A 91 66.51 -12.66 42.65
CA VAL A 91 65.75 -13.61 43.49
C VAL A 91 66.53 -14.10 44.73
N PRO A 92 67.80 -14.58 44.62
CA PRO A 92 68.58 -14.93 45.80
C PRO A 92 68.78 -13.76 46.79
N ARG A 93 68.91 -12.53 46.29
CA ARG A 93 69.07 -11.34 47.17
C ARG A 93 67.76 -10.95 47.85
N LEU A 94 66.64 -10.99 47.13
CA LEU A 94 65.30 -10.74 47.66
C LEU A 94 64.98 -11.72 48.80
N LEU A 95 65.18 -13.02 48.55
CA LEU A 95 64.98 -14.08 49.54
C LEU A 95 65.92 -13.93 50.74
N ALA A 96 67.20 -13.61 50.53
CA ALA A 96 68.15 -13.38 51.63
C ALA A 96 67.78 -12.14 52.48
N THR A 97 67.30 -11.07 51.85
CA THR A 97 66.94 -9.81 52.54
C THR A 97 65.60 -9.92 53.28
N SER A 98 64.71 -10.80 52.82
CA SER A 98 63.40 -11.08 53.45
C SER A 98 63.37 -12.41 54.22
N LYS A 99 64.55 -12.98 54.51
CA LYS A 99 64.68 -14.31 55.12
C LYS A 99 63.92 -14.42 56.44
N GLU A 100 64.11 -13.46 57.33
CA GLU A 100 63.51 -13.50 58.67
C GLU A 100 61.98 -13.33 58.62
N ASP A 101 61.46 -12.48 57.73
CA ASP A 101 60.01 -12.36 57.50
C ASP A 101 59.40 -13.67 56.95
N LEU A 102 60.12 -14.35 56.06
CA LEU A 102 59.68 -15.60 55.42
C LEU A 102 59.79 -16.81 56.36
N LEU A 103 60.77 -16.84 57.26
CA LEU A 103 60.92 -17.91 58.27
C LEU A 103 59.91 -17.81 59.41
N GLN A 104 59.32 -16.63 59.64
CA GLN A 104 58.27 -16.40 60.63
C GLN A 104 56.85 -16.55 60.05
N ALA A 105 56.73 -16.75 58.74
CA ALA A 105 55.45 -16.88 58.05
C ALA A 105 55.05 -18.35 57.82
N ASP A 106 53.74 -18.62 57.86
CA ASP A 106 53.16 -19.86 57.36
C ASP A 106 53.02 -19.82 55.82
N PHE A 107 52.45 -20.88 55.23
CA PHE A 107 52.35 -21.00 53.76
C PHE A 107 51.52 -19.87 53.14
N GLU A 108 50.39 -19.50 53.75
CA GLU A 108 49.54 -18.40 53.26
C GLU A 108 50.21 -17.03 53.49
N GLY A 109 50.79 -16.81 54.67
CA GLY A 109 51.55 -15.62 55.03
C GLY A 109 52.73 -15.37 54.10
N ALA A 110 53.46 -16.42 53.71
CA ALA A 110 54.55 -16.32 52.73
C ALA A 110 54.03 -15.90 51.34
N LEU A 111 52.95 -16.51 50.84
CA LEU A 111 52.32 -16.11 49.58
C LEU A 111 51.81 -14.66 49.61
N LYS A 112 51.20 -14.24 50.73
CA LYS A 112 50.73 -12.86 50.97
C LYS A 112 51.91 -11.88 51.05
N PHE A 113 53.01 -12.28 51.66
CA PHE A 113 54.25 -11.50 51.72
C PHE A 113 54.81 -11.24 50.31
N PHE A 114 54.97 -12.28 49.49
CA PHE A 114 55.44 -12.14 48.11
C PHE A 114 54.52 -11.29 47.23
N ARG A 115 53.19 -11.46 47.36
CA ARG A 115 52.20 -10.72 46.55
C ARG A 115 52.07 -9.25 46.95
N VAL A 116 52.16 -8.93 48.24
CA VAL A 116 51.73 -7.61 48.77
C VAL A 116 52.85 -6.83 49.45
N GLN A 117 53.67 -7.46 50.28
CA GLN A 117 54.63 -6.74 51.13
C GLN A 117 55.99 -6.56 50.43
N LEU A 118 56.47 -7.59 49.73
CA LEU A 118 57.73 -7.53 49.00
C LEU A 118 57.73 -6.44 47.92
N PRO A 119 56.68 -6.26 47.08
CA PRO A 119 56.65 -5.18 46.09
C PRO A 119 56.58 -3.78 46.72
N LYS A 120 55.89 -3.64 47.88
CA LYS A 120 55.80 -2.34 48.59
C LYS A 120 57.16 -1.86 49.08
N ARG A 121 58.02 -2.76 49.60
CA ARG A 121 59.35 -2.41 50.16
C ARG A 121 60.29 -1.75 49.14
N TYR A 122 60.16 -2.10 47.86
CA TYR A 122 61.03 -1.61 46.78
C TYR A 122 60.40 -0.52 45.89
N ARG A 123 59.26 0.06 46.27
CA ARG A 123 58.70 1.25 45.58
C ARG A 123 59.59 2.49 45.69
N ALA A 124 60.40 2.59 46.75
CA ALA A 124 61.37 3.68 46.90
C ALA A 124 62.61 3.41 46.04
N ALA A 125 62.96 4.37 45.16
CA ALA A 125 64.05 4.24 44.21
C ALA A 125 65.44 4.00 44.85
N GLU A 126 65.62 4.36 46.12
CA GLU A 126 66.86 4.10 46.87
C GLU A 126 66.94 2.65 47.38
N ASN A 127 65.83 2.10 47.89
CA ASN A 127 65.73 0.68 48.24
C ASN A 127 65.92 -0.21 47.01
N ALA A 128 65.35 0.18 45.86
CA ALA A 128 65.53 -0.51 44.59
C ALA A 128 67.00 -0.48 44.12
N ARG A 129 67.64 0.69 44.12
CA ARG A 129 69.08 0.81 43.75
C ARG A 129 69.98 -0.01 44.67
N ARG A 130 69.75 0.01 45.99
CA ARG A 130 70.49 -0.80 46.97
C ARG A 130 70.29 -2.31 46.75
N LEU A 131 69.07 -2.74 46.40
CA LEU A 131 68.81 -4.13 46.00
C LEU A 131 69.60 -4.51 44.74
N MET A 132 69.63 -3.64 43.73
CA MET A 132 70.33 -3.90 42.47
C MET A 132 71.84 -4.06 42.68
N GLU A 133 72.48 -3.13 43.38
CA GLU A 133 73.90 -3.20 43.74
C GLU A 133 74.24 -4.50 44.49
N GLN A 134 73.44 -4.84 45.51
CA GLN A 134 73.66 -6.04 46.31
C GLN A 134 73.41 -7.35 45.54
N ALA A 135 72.52 -7.35 44.55
CA ALA A 135 72.27 -8.50 43.69
C ALA A 135 73.39 -8.72 42.67
N CYS A 136 73.98 -7.65 42.12
CA CYS A 136 75.16 -7.73 41.25
C CYS A 136 76.38 -8.35 41.96
N ASN A 137 76.48 -8.22 43.28
CA ASN A 137 77.52 -8.86 44.08
C ASN A 137 77.30 -10.38 44.30
N ILE A 138 76.14 -10.94 43.96
CA ILE A 138 75.88 -12.39 44.05
C ILE A 138 76.40 -13.11 42.80
N LYS A 139 77.56 -13.78 42.93
CA LYS A 139 78.07 -14.68 41.89
C LYS A 139 77.34 -16.02 41.90
N VAL A 140 76.35 -16.20 41.02
CA VAL A 140 75.69 -17.50 40.77
C VAL A 140 76.60 -18.36 39.87
N PRO A 141 77.20 -19.46 40.35
CA PRO A 141 78.16 -20.22 39.55
C PRO A 141 77.45 -21.03 38.46
N THR A 142 77.72 -20.70 37.18
CA THR A 142 77.09 -21.36 36.02
C THR A 142 77.28 -22.88 35.99
N LYS A 143 78.41 -23.39 36.51
CA LYS A 143 78.66 -24.83 36.69
C LYS A 143 77.67 -25.50 37.66
N LYS A 144 77.28 -24.83 38.75
CA LYS A 144 76.26 -25.34 39.70
C LYS A 144 74.87 -25.31 39.07
N LEU A 145 74.55 -24.24 38.32
CA LEU A 145 73.26 -24.12 37.65
C LEU A 145 73.06 -25.23 36.59
N LYS A 146 74.07 -25.50 35.75
CA LYS A 146 74.06 -26.64 34.82
C LYS A 146 74.00 -28.01 35.49
N LYS A 147 74.48 -28.13 36.73
CA LYS A 147 74.34 -29.35 37.53
C LYS A 147 72.88 -29.54 37.98
N PHE A 148 72.28 -28.51 38.59
CA PHE A 148 70.87 -28.57 39.02
C PHE A 148 69.89 -28.76 37.85
N GLU A 149 70.18 -28.19 36.68
CA GLU A 149 69.41 -28.40 35.45
C GLU A 149 69.40 -29.89 35.04
N LYS A 150 70.56 -30.55 35.05
CA LYS A 150 70.67 -32.00 34.76
C LYS A 150 70.03 -32.87 35.85
N GLU A 151 70.19 -32.51 37.12
CA GLU A 151 69.55 -33.23 38.24
C GLU A 151 68.03 -33.14 38.16
N TYR A 152 67.48 -31.96 37.79
CA TYR A 152 66.04 -31.77 37.58
C TYR A 152 65.51 -32.57 36.38
N GLN A 153 66.24 -32.59 35.25
CA GLN A 153 65.89 -33.40 34.08
C GLN A 153 65.88 -34.89 34.43
N SER A 154 66.95 -35.39 35.06
CA SER A 154 67.08 -36.80 35.47
C SER A 154 66.02 -37.22 36.49
N LEU A 155 65.66 -36.35 37.45
CA LEU A 155 64.57 -36.62 38.39
C LEU A 155 63.22 -36.71 37.68
N ARG A 156 62.95 -35.81 36.73
CA ARG A 156 61.71 -35.80 35.94
C ARG A 156 61.58 -37.02 35.03
N GLU A 157 62.69 -37.45 34.41
CA GLU A 157 62.77 -38.68 33.61
C GLU A 157 62.57 -39.93 34.48
N SER A 158 63.19 -39.98 35.66
CA SER A 158 63.00 -41.09 36.61
C SER A 158 61.57 -41.16 37.15
N GLN A 159 60.90 -40.04 37.37
CA GLN A 159 59.48 -40.00 37.75
C GLN A 159 58.58 -40.53 36.62
N LEU A 160 58.88 -40.17 35.37
CA LEU A 160 58.14 -40.64 34.19
C LEU A 160 58.37 -42.15 33.91
N GLN A 161 59.53 -42.68 34.29
CA GLN A 161 59.86 -44.11 34.19
C GLN A 161 59.32 -44.96 35.36
N GLN A 162 58.93 -44.34 36.49
CA GLN A 162 58.29 -45.02 37.62
C GLN A 162 56.77 -45.17 37.47
N GLU A 163 56.14 -44.39 36.60
CA GLU A 163 54.71 -44.58 36.30
C GLU A 163 54.52 -45.82 35.41
N ASP A 164 53.66 -46.75 35.83
CA ASP A 164 53.38 -47.97 35.06
C ASP A 164 52.85 -47.58 33.67
N PRO A 165 53.49 -48.04 32.56
CA PRO A 165 53.01 -47.78 31.22
C PRO A 165 51.53 -48.15 31.03
N ILE A 166 51.04 -49.21 31.67
CA ILE A 166 49.66 -49.67 31.59
C ILE A 166 48.72 -48.64 32.24
N ASP A 167 49.00 -48.19 33.47
CA ASP A 167 48.18 -47.19 34.16
C ASP A 167 48.12 -45.87 33.39
N ARG A 168 49.25 -45.45 32.80
CA ARG A 168 49.30 -44.27 31.93
C ARG A 168 48.42 -44.43 30.69
N TYR A 169 48.49 -45.55 29.98
CA TYR A 169 47.65 -45.79 28.81
C TYR A 169 46.16 -45.94 29.18
N GLN A 170 45.83 -46.56 30.31
CA GLN A 170 44.45 -46.65 30.79
C GLN A 170 43.86 -45.28 31.11
N ARG A 171 44.64 -44.39 31.74
CA ARG A 171 44.21 -43.02 32.04
C ARG A 171 43.99 -42.19 30.77
N GLU A 172 44.89 -42.29 29.81
CA GLU A 172 44.74 -41.56 28.54
C GLU A 172 43.59 -42.14 27.69
N ASN A 173 43.42 -43.46 27.63
CA ASN A 173 42.29 -44.08 26.93
C ASN A 173 40.94 -43.66 27.55
N ARG A 174 40.83 -43.65 28.89
CA ARG A 174 39.64 -43.13 29.57
C ARG A 174 39.36 -41.68 29.22
N ARG A 175 40.39 -40.83 29.21
CA ARG A 175 40.27 -39.41 28.83
C ARG A 175 39.84 -39.23 27.37
N LEU A 176 40.34 -40.07 26.46
CA LEU A 176 39.93 -40.08 25.06
C LEU A 176 38.48 -40.56 24.89
N GLN A 177 38.05 -41.57 25.66
CA GLN A 177 36.65 -42.02 25.70
C GLN A 177 35.71 -40.93 26.23
N GLU A 178 36.07 -40.28 27.34
CA GLU A 178 35.33 -39.13 27.89
C GLU A 178 35.24 -37.97 26.89
N ALA A 179 36.30 -37.71 26.13
CA ALA A 179 36.31 -36.70 25.07
C ALA A 179 35.45 -37.12 23.85
N SER A 180 35.48 -38.40 23.45
CA SER A 180 34.65 -38.93 22.36
C SER A 180 33.17 -38.81 22.70
N MET A 181 32.75 -39.31 23.87
CA MET A 181 31.37 -39.21 24.35
C MET A 181 30.86 -37.77 24.39
N ARG A 182 31.71 -36.81 24.80
CA ARG A 182 31.37 -35.39 24.79
C ARG A 182 31.19 -34.86 23.37
N LEU A 183 32.10 -35.19 22.45
CA LEU A 183 32.02 -34.73 21.05
C LEU A 183 30.85 -35.37 20.30
N GLU A 184 30.50 -36.61 20.63
CA GLU A 184 29.31 -37.31 20.13
C GLU A 184 28.04 -36.60 20.61
N GLN A 185 27.94 -36.27 21.91
CA GLN A 185 26.82 -35.48 22.42
C GLN A 185 26.74 -34.08 21.78
N GLU A 186 27.86 -33.35 21.67
CA GLU A 186 27.90 -32.05 20.98
C GLU A 186 27.51 -32.17 19.49
N ASN A 187 27.78 -33.32 18.85
CA ASN A 187 27.37 -33.58 17.48
C ASN A 187 25.86 -33.84 17.37
N ASP A 188 25.30 -34.65 18.26
CA ASP A 188 23.87 -34.97 18.33
C ASP A 188 23.04 -33.71 18.63
N ASP A 189 23.47 -32.87 19.59
CA ASP A 189 22.84 -31.60 19.93
C ASP A 189 22.83 -30.65 18.71
N LEU A 190 23.97 -30.50 18.02
CA LEU A 190 24.07 -29.70 16.79
C LEU A 190 23.24 -30.26 15.63
N ALA A 191 23.15 -31.59 15.49
CA ALA A 191 22.33 -32.25 14.49
C ALA A 191 20.83 -32.01 14.76
N HIS A 192 20.41 -32.08 16.03
CA HIS A 192 19.06 -31.75 16.45
C HIS A 192 18.72 -30.26 16.21
N GLU A 193 19.59 -29.33 16.60
CA GLU A 193 19.40 -27.90 16.32
C GLU A 193 19.28 -27.62 14.81
N LEU A 194 20.16 -28.25 13.99
CA LEU A 194 20.13 -28.10 12.54
C LEU A 194 18.83 -28.63 11.93
N VAL A 195 18.33 -29.79 12.37
CA VAL A 195 17.06 -30.36 11.90
C VAL A 195 15.89 -29.48 12.32
N THR A 196 15.81 -29.04 13.58
CA THR A 196 14.74 -28.16 14.08
C THR A 196 14.76 -26.82 13.35
N SER A 197 15.93 -26.20 13.16
CA SER A 197 16.07 -24.96 12.39
C SER A 197 15.65 -25.14 10.94
N LYS A 198 16.04 -26.24 10.29
CA LYS A 198 15.64 -26.56 8.91
C LYS A 198 14.14 -26.76 8.76
N ILE A 199 13.48 -27.42 9.71
CA ILE A 199 12.01 -27.58 9.72
C ILE A 199 11.32 -26.22 9.89
N ALA A 200 11.79 -25.38 10.83
CA ALA A 200 11.25 -24.05 11.03
C ALA A 200 11.38 -23.18 9.76
N LEU A 201 12.56 -23.15 9.14
CA LEU A 201 12.81 -22.43 7.89
C LEU A 201 11.98 -22.95 6.71
N ARG A 202 11.69 -24.26 6.65
CA ARG A 202 10.77 -24.80 5.63
C ARG A 202 9.34 -24.33 5.87
N ASN A 203 8.85 -24.39 7.12
CA ASN A 203 7.52 -23.91 7.47
C ASN A 203 7.37 -22.39 7.22
N ASP A 204 8.42 -21.60 7.44
CA ASP A 204 8.42 -20.16 7.16
C ASP A 204 8.45 -19.86 5.65
N LEU A 205 9.15 -20.70 4.86
CA LEU A 205 9.13 -20.63 3.39
C LEU A 205 7.75 -21.00 2.84
N ASP A 206 7.17 -22.12 3.27
CA ASP A 206 5.83 -22.57 2.84
C ASP A 206 4.78 -21.48 3.16
N GLN A 207 4.84 -20.88 4.36
CA GLN A 207 4.00 -19.73 4.73
C GLN A 207 4.25 -18.46 3.89
N ALA A 208 5.45 -18.27 3.35
CA ALA A 208 5.76 -17.12 2.48
C ALA A 208 5.24 -17.36 1.05
N GLU A 209 5.33 -18.60 0.56
CA GLU A 209 4.75 -19.07 -0.69
C GLU A 209 3.20 -18.91 -0.66
N ASP A 210 2.52 -19.42 0.37
CA ASP A 210 1.07 -19.26 0.59
C ASP A 210 0.63 -17.77 0.58
N LYS A 211 1.40 -16.90 1.22
CA LYS A 211 1.13 -15.44 1.27
C LYS A 211 1.34 -14.78 -0.09
N ALA A 212 2.34 -15.21 -0.85
CA ALA A 212 2.59 -14.70 -2.20
C ALA A 212 1.43 -15.07 -3.14
N ASP A 213 0.95 -16.32 -3.09
CA ASP A 213 -0.17 -16.78 -3.89
C ASP A 213 -1.50 -16.10 -3.51
N ALA A 214 -1.75 -15.90 -2.21
CA ALA A 214 -2.90 -15.14 -1.73
C ALA A 214 -2.88 -13.69 -2.25
N LEU A 215 -1.74 -12.99 -2.12
CA LEU A 215 -1.58 -11.62 -2.62
C LEU A 215 -1.68 -11.53 -4.14
N ASN A 216 -1.15 -12.52 -4.88
CA ASN A 216 -1.25 -12.57 -6.33
C ASN A 216 -2.71 -12.77 -6.80
N LYS A 217 -3.48 -13.60 -6.09
CA LYS A 217 -4.92 -13.77 -6.31
C LYS A 217 -5.72 -12.50 -6.01
N GLU A 218 -5.41 -11.80 -4.92
CA GLU A 218 -6.02 -10.50 -4.61
C GLU A 218 -5.66 -9.43 -5.65
N LEU A 219 -4.40 -9.41 -6.12
CA LEU A 219 -3.95 -8.53 -7.20
C LEU A 219 -4.69 -8.80 -8.52
N LEU A 220 -4.92 -10.06 -8.86
CA LEU A 220 -5.70 -10.42 -10.05
C LEU A 220 -7.17 -9.99 -9.92
N ASN A 221 -7.80 -10.26 -8.77
CA ASN A 221 -9.18 -9.85 -8.50
C ASN A 221 -9.36 -8.32 -8.52
N THR A 222 -8.39 -7.57 -7.99
CA THR A 222 -8.43 -6.09 -7.99
C THR A 222 -8.19 -5.51 -9.39
N LYS A 223 -7.29 -6.10 -10.18
CA LYS A 223 -7.12 -5.76 -11.61
C LYS A 223 -8.39 -6.03 -12.42
N GLN A 224 -9.01 -7.20 -12.25
CA GLN A 224 -10.25 -7.55 -12.94
C GLN A 224 -11.37 -6.55 -12.62
N ARG A 225 -11.57 -6.24 -11.32
CA ARG A 225 -12.53 -5.21 -10.89
C ARG A 225 -12.22 -3.81 -11.40
N LEU A 226 -10.95 -3.46 -11.57
CA LEU A 226 -10.56 -2.17 -12.14
C LEU A 226 -11.00 -2.09 -13.60
N VAL A 227 -10.69 -3.11 -14.41
CA VAL A 227 -11.11 -3.22 -15.82
C VAL A 227 -12.63 -3.12 -15.94
N GLU A 228 -13.39 -3.91 -15.16
CA GLU A 228 -14.86 -3.85 -15.14
C GLU A 228 -15.40 -2.44 -14.79
N THR A 229 -14.74 -1.74 -13.87
CA THR A 229 -15.12 -0.37 -13.47
C THR A 229 -14.77 0.65 -14.55
N GLU A 230 -13.64 0.48 -15.24
CA GLU A 230 -13.19 1.31 -16.35
C GLU A 230 -14.09 1.12 -17.59
N GLU A 231 -14.50 -0.11 -17.89
CA GLU A 231 -15.43 -0.44 -18.97
C GLU A 231 -16.84 0.13 -18.73
N GLU A 232 -17.38 -0.01 -17.51
CA GLU A 232 -18.67 0.59 -17.16
C GLU A 232 -18.60 2.13 -17.14
N LYS A 233 -17.50 2.72 -16.67
CA LYS A 233 -17.27 4.17 -16.80
C LYS A 233 -17.26 4.60 -18.28
N ARG A 234 -16.52 3.90 -19.13
CA ARG A 234 -16.44 4.16 -20.58
C ARG A 234 -17.83 4.10 -21.21
N ARG A 235 -18.64 3.10 -20.84
CA ARG A 235 -20.03 2.96 -21.27
C ARG A 235 -20.92 4.12 -20.80
N GLN A 236 -20.81 4.55 -19.54
CA GLN A 236 -21.55 5.70 -19.02
C GLN A 236 -21.14 7.03 -19.70
N GLU A 237 -19.87 7.18 -20.07
CA GLU A 237 -19.37 8.31 -20.86
C GLU A 237 -19.96 8.30 -22.29
N GLU A 238 -20.06 7.13 -22.94
CA GLU A 238 -20.73 6.96 -24.23
C GLU A 238 -22.23 7.28 -24.16
N GLU A 239 -22.96 6.74 -23.17
CA GLU A 239 -24.39 7.03 -22.95
C GLU A 239 -24.62 8.53 -22.67
N THR A 240 -23.73 9.16 -21.89
CA THR A 240 -23.76 10.61 -21.63
C THR A 240 -23.50 11.42 -22.90
N ALA A 241 -22.57 10.99 -23.76
CA ALA A 241 -22.28 11.66 -25.03
C ALA A 241 -23.46 11.55 -26.01
N GLN A 242 -24.08 10.37 -26.13
CA GLN A 242 -25.28 10.16 -26.92
C GLN A 242 -26.45 11.04 -26.43
N LEU A 243 -26.67 11.10 -25.11
CA LEU A 243 -27.73 11.90 -24.52
C LEU A 243 -27.52 13.41 -24.74
N LYS A 244 -26.29 13.91 -24.59
CA LYS A 244 -25.92 15.30 -24.94
C LYS A 244 -26.20 15.62 -26.40
N GLU A 245 -25.87 14.71 -27.31
CA GLU A 245 -26.08 14.86 -28.73
C GLU A 245 -27.58 14.85 -29.12
N VAL A 246 -28.40 14.03 -28.46
CA VAL A 246 -29.87 14.07 -28.61
C VAL A 246 -30.43 15.41 -28.11
N PHE A 247 -30.03 15.87 -26.92
CA PHE A 247 -30.46 17.17 -26.40
C PHE A 247 -30.04 18.34 -27.32
N ARG A 248 -28.83 18.31 -27.88
CA ARG A 248 -28.36 19.31 -28.86
C ARG A 248 -29.28 19.37 -30.09
N ARG A 249 -29.62 18.22 -30.67
CA ARG A 249 -30.48 18.14 -31.87
C ARG A 249 -31.90 18.66 -31.61
N GLU A 250 -32.52 18.28 -30.50
CA GLU A 250 -33.86 18.79 -30.16
C GLU A 250 -33.86 20.28 -29.85
N LEU A 251 -32.78 20.81 -29.23
CA LEU A 251 -32.61 22.24 -29.01
C LEU A 251 -32.45 23.02 -30.33
N GLU A 252 -31.61 22.53 -31.26
CA GLU A 252 -31.45 23.13 -32.60
C GLU A 252 -32.74 23.08 -33.43
N LYS A 253 -33.51 21.99 -33.30
CA LYS A 253 -34.82 21.84 -33.94
C LYS A 253 -35.83 22.85 -33.38
N ALA A 254 -35.95 22.96 -32.05
CA ALA A 254 -36.81 23.93 -31.39
C ALA A 254 -36.42 25.37 -31.75
N GLU A 255 -35.12 25.70 -31.79
CA GLU A 255 -34.64 26.98 -32.30
C GLU A 255 -35.07 27.21 -33.76
N SER A 256 -35.00 26.20 -34.62
CA SER A 256 -35.43 26.31 -36.02
C SER A 256 -36.94 26.57 -36.13
N GLU A 257 -37.75 25.98 -35.26
CA GLU A 257 -39.20 26.17 -35.19
C GLU A 257 -39.56 27.55 -34.63
N ILE A 258 -38.84 28.04 -33.61
CA ILE A 258 -38.93 29.42 -33.12
C ILE A 258 -38.55 30.42 -34.22
N LYS A 259 -37.48 30.17 -34.99
CA LYS A 259 -37.09 31.02 -36.13
C LYS A 259 -38.17 31.06 -37.21
N LYS A 260 -38.74 29.91 -37.60
CA LYS A 260 -39.85 29.80 -38.57
C LYS A 260 -41.11 30.53 -38.08
N THR A 261 -41.57 30.26 -36.86
CA THR A 261 -42.77 30.90 -36.29
C THR A 261 -42.59 32.40 -36.13
N THR A 262 -41.41 32.86 -35.72
CA THR A 262 -41.08 34.29 -35.65
C THR A 262 -41.13 34.96 -37.03
N ALA A 263 -40.61 34.31 -38.07
CA ALA A 263 -40.70 34.80 -39.45
C ALA A 263 -42.17 34.89 -39.93
N ILE A 264 -42.97 33.85 -39.71
CA ILE A 264 -44.41 33.84 -40.05
C ILE A 264 -45.15 34.97 -39.30
N ILE A 265 -44.84 35.21 -38.02
CA ILE A 265 -45.42 36.31 -37.24
C ILE A 265 -45.00 37.68 -37.80
N ALA A 266 -43.77 37.83 -38.28
CA ALA A 266 -43.29 39.07 -38.90
C ALA A 266 -43.99 39.32 -40.25
N GLU A 267 -44.11 38.30 -41.11
CA GLU A 267 -44.84 38.36 -42.38
C GLU A 267 -46.33 38.66 -42.16
N TYR A 268 -46.97 38.01 -41.18
CA TYR A 268 -48.36 38.29 -40.81
C TYR A 268 -48.55 39.74 -40.37
N LYS A 269 -47.68 40.27 -39.49
CA LYS A 269 -47.70 41.68 -39.08
C LYS A 269 -47.49 42.64 -40.26
N GLN A 270 -46.61 42.29 -41.20
CA GLN A 270 -46.39 43.06 -42.42
C GLN A 270 -47.64 43.08 -43.31
N ILE A 271 -48.31 41.94 -43.51
CA ILE A 271 -49.57 41.84 -44.26
C ILE A 271 -50.66 42.67 -43.58
N CYS A 272 -50.83 42.56 -42.26
CA CYS A 272 -51.78 43.39 -41.51
C CYS A 272 -51.52 44.88 -41.69
N SER A 273 -50.26 45.34 -41.56
CA SER A 273 -49.88 46.73 -41.78
C SER A 273 -50.17 47.21 -43.22
N GLN A 274 -49.87 46.37 -44.22
CA GLN A 274 -50.20 46.66 -45.63
C GLN A 274 -51.70 46.76 -45.85
N LEU A 275 -52.50 45.87 -45.26
CA LEU A 275 -53.96 45.88 -45.35
C LEU A 275 -54.56 47.13 -44.68
N SER A 276 -54.11 47.48 -43.47
CA SER A 276 -54.49 48.73 -42.80
C SER A 276 -54.19 49.96 -43.67
N THR A 277 -52.96 50.05 -44.20
CA THR A 277 -52.57 51.18 -45.09
C THR A 277 -53.40 51.22 -46.37
N ARG A 278 -53.78 50.06 -46.94
CA ARG A 278 -54.68 49.97 -48.11
C ARG A 278 -56.09 50.42 -47.78
N LEU A 279 -56.60 50.00 -46.61
CA LEU A 279 -57.93 50.36 -46.11
C LEU A 279 -58.02 51.86 -45.83
N GLU A 280 -57.03 52.44 -45.15
CA GLU A 280 -56.92 53.89 -44.91
C GLU A 280 -56.92 54.68 -46.23
N LYS A 281 -56.14 54.25 -47.23
CA LYS A 281 -56.12 54.87 -48.56
C LYS A 281 -57.48 54.78 -49.27
N GLN A 282 -58.15 53.63 -49.22
CA GLN A 282 -59.50 53.43 -49.76
C GLN A 282 -60.54 54.29 -49.03
N GLN A 283 -60.47 54.39 -47.70
CA GLN A 283 -61.34 55.24 -46.89
C GLN A 283 -61.11 56.73 -47.16
N ALA A 284 -59.85 57.16 -47.32
CA ALA A 284 -59.53 58.53 -47.68
C ALA A 284 -60.06 58.88 -49.08
N ALA A 285 -59.83 58.02 -50.09
CA ALA A 285 -60.32 58.24 -51.44
C ALA A 285 -61.86 58.21 -51.54
N THR A 286 -62.52 57.25 -50.88
CA THR A 286 -64.00 57.20 -50.87
C THR A 286 -64.59 58.37 -50.08
N LYS A 287 -63.92 58.86 -49.02
CA LYS A 287 -64.31 60.09 -48.33
C LYS A 287 -64.14 61.33 -49.23
N GLU A 288 -63.04 61.44 -49.98
CA GLU A 288 -62.82 62.55 -50.91
C GLU A 288 -63.86 62.56 -52.04
N GLU A 289 -64.16 61.40 -52.65
CA GLU A 289 -65.26 61.25 -53.61
C GLU A 289 -66.62 61.58 -52.97
N LEU A 290 -66.88 61.14 -51.74
CA LEU A 290 -68.11 61.47 -51.00
C LEU A 290 -68.21 62.98 -50.73
N ASP A 291 -67.11 63.65 -50.37
CA ASP A 291 -67.05 65.09 -50.13
C ASP A 291 -67.23 65.87 -51.46
N ILE A 292 -66.72 65.37 -52.59
CA ILE A 292 -66.99 65.90 -53.94
C ILE A 292 -68.47 65.77 -54.30
N VAL A 293 -69.06 64.57 -54.10
CA VAL A 293 -70.51 64.32 -54.33
C VAL A 293 -71.35 65.21 -53.43
N LYS A 294 -71.02 65.30 -52.14
CA LYS A 294 -71.68 66.16 -51.15
C LYS A 294 -71.59 67.63 -51.54
N SER A 295 -70.44 68.11 -52.00
CA SER A 295 -70.29 69.47 -52.52
C SER A 295 -71.20 69.73 -53.73
N LYS A 296 -71.27 68.79 -54.69
CA LYS A 296 -72.16 68.88 -55.86
C LYS A 296 -73.64 68.86 -55.45
N VAL A 297 -74.05 67.96 -54.56
CA VAL A 297 -75.43 67.86 -54.03
C VAL A 297 -75.83 69.15 -53.30
N MET A 298 -74.95 69.70 -52.46
CA MET A 298 -75.20 70.94 -51.72
C MET A 298 -75.21 72.20 -52.60
N SER A 299 -74.62 72.15 -53.80
CA SER A 299 -74.73 73.21 -54.82
C SER A 299 -76.02 73.17 -55.65
N CYS A 300 -76.85 72.13 -55.51
CA CYS A 300 -78.14 72.02 -56.19
C CYS A 300 -79.29 72.53 -55.32
N GLU A 301 -80.01 73.54 -55.80
CA GLU A 301 -81.09 74.21 -55.03
C GLU A 301 -82.25 73.27 -54.64
N ARG A 302 -82.53 72.21 -55.41
CA ARG A 302 -83.60 71.23 -55.10
C ARG A 302 -83.17 70.06 -54.21
N CYS A 303 -81.88 69.74 -54.15
CA CYS A 303 -81.40 68.55 -53.44
C CYS A 303 -80.96 68.84 -51.99
N ARG A 304 -80.61 70.09 -51.71
CA ARG A 304 -80.12 70.58 -50.42
C ARG A 304 -81.13 70.46 -49.26
N GLU A 305 -82.43 70.39 -49.54
CA GLU A 305 -83.49 70.29 -48.53
C GLU A 305 -83.83 68.84 -48.12
N VAL A 306 -83.38 67.85 -48.91
CA VAL A 306 -83.72 66.41 -48.70
C VAL A 306 -82.62 65.67 -47.93
N PHE A 307 -81.38 66.16 -47.97
CA PHE A 307 -80.23 65.56 -47.29
C PHE A 307 -79.68 66.46 -46.20
N SER A 308 -79.45 65.89 -45.01
CA SER A 308 -78.77 66.61 -43.91
C SER A 308 -77.28 66.78 -44.18
N LYS A 309 -76.62 67.71 -43.47
CA LYS A 309 -75.15 67.92 -43.56
C LYS A 309 -74.32 66.68 -43.24
N ASP A 310 -74.91 65.67 -42.61
CA ASP A 310 -74.25 64.43 -42.18
C ASP A 310 -74.67 63.19 -43.01
N GLY A 311 -75.47 63.38 -44.07
CA GLY A 311 -75.71 62.37 -45.11
C GLY A 311 -76.74 61.28 -44.79
N ALA A 312 -77.42 61.33 -43.65
CA ALA A 312 -78.44 60.35 -43.28
C ALA A 312 -79.82 60.65 -43.89
N LEU A 313 -80.44 59.63 -44.49
CA LEU A 313 -81.87 59.62 -44.86
C LEU A 313 -82.72 59.20 -43.66
N GLN A 314 -83.84 59.89 -43.42
CA GLN A 314 -84.84 59.48 -42.43
C GLN A 314 -85.98 58.68 -43.10
N MET A 315 -86.09 57.38 -42.81
CA MET A 315 -87.36 56.64 -42.75
C MET A 315 -87.21 55.38 -41.85
N PRO A 316 -88.30 54.81 -41.30
CA PRO A 316 -88.25 53.88 -40.15
C PRO A 316 -88.08 52.40 -40.51
N ALA A 317 -87.79 51.62 -39.47
CA ALA A 317 -87.61 50.17 -39.52
C ALA A 317 -88.89 49.39 -39.91
N ALA A 318 -88.69 48.23 -40.54
CA ALA A 318 -89.72 47.21 -40.74
C ALA A 318 -89.26 45.84 -40.22
N LEU A 319 -90.25 45.10 -39.70
CA LEU A 319 -90.20 43.84 -38.95
C LEU A 319 -89.52 42.67 -39.68
N GLY A 320 -89.03 41.66 -38.93
CA GLY A 320 -88.42 40.45 -39.49
C GLY A 320 -88.30 39.27 -38.52
N GLU A 321 -89.34 38.93 -37.76
CA GLU A 321 -89.37 37.68 -36.99
C GLU A 321 -89.57 36.46 -37.91
N SER A 322 -88.49 35.73 -38.23
CA SER A 322 -88.59 34.33 -38.69
C SER A 322 -87.23 33.61 -38.59
N ARG A 323 -86.90 33.02 -37.43
CA ARG A 323 -85.79 32.04 -37.33
C ARG A 323 -85.83 31.07 -36.15
N ARG A 324 -86.98 30.88 -35.49
CA ARG A 324 -87.09 30.07 -34.25
C ARG A 324 -86.95 28.55 -34.46
N SER A 325 -87.04 28.04 -35.70
CA SER A 325 -87.01 26.58 -35.95
C SER A 325 -85.62 26.01 -36.28
N GLU A 326 -84.69 26.79 -36.83
CA GLU A 326 -83.30 26.36 -37.03
C GLU A 326 -82.48 26.44 -35.72
N GLN A 327 -82.83 27.41 -34.86
CA GLN A 327 -82.12 27.68 -33.61
C GLN A 327 -82.28 26.60 -32.54
N ASP A 328 -83.32 25.76 -32.57
CA ASP A 328 -83.51 24.72 -31.55
C ASP A 328 -82.67 23.46 -31.87
N GLU A 329 -82.57 23.08 -33.15
CA GLU A 329 -81.66 22.03 -33.64
C GLU A 329 -80.17 22.39 -33.38
N GLU A 330 -79.75 23.62 -33.73
CA GLU A 330 -78.38 24.09 -33.49
C GLU A 330 -78.05 24.14 -31.98
N LYS A 331 -79.01 24.58 -31.16
CA LYS A 331 -78.91 24.60 -29.69
C LYS A 331 -78.86 23.21 -29.07
N ASP A 332 -79.56 22.22 -29.62
CA ASP A 332 -79.49 20.83 -29.16
C ASP A 332 -78.19 20.14 -29.61
N SER A 333 -77.68 20.47 -30.80
CA SER A 333 -76.34 20.09 -31.24
C SER A 333 -75.24 20.65 -30.32
N LEU A 334 -75.32 21.94 -29.98
CA LEU A 334 -74.39 22.59 -29.03
C LEU A 334 -74.48 21.99 -27.62
N LYS A 335 -75.67 21.62 -27.13
CA LYS A 335 -75.82 20.88 -25.86
C LYS A 335 -75.20 19.48 -25.93
N ALA A 336 -75.29 18.79 -27.07
CA ALA A 336 -74.68 17.47 -27.25
C ALA A 336 -73.15 17.57 -27.21
N GLN A 337 -72.56 18.51 -27.97
CA GLN A 337 -71.12 18.80 -27.91
C GLN A 337 -70.66 19.21 -26.51
N LEU A 338 -71.46 20.02 -25.79
CA LEU A 338 -71.10 20.45 -24.44
C LEU A 338 -71.07 19.27 -23.44
N ARG A 339 -72.01 18.31 -23.56
CA ARG A 339 -71.98 17.05 -22.78
C ARG A 339 -70.81 16.14 -23.14
N GLU A 340 -70.43 16.08 -24.42
CA GLU A 340 -69.28 15.30 -24.88
C GLU A 340 -67.97 15.87 -24.33
N MET A 341 -67.79 17.20 -24.42
CA MET A 341 -66.67 17.91 -23.77
C MET A 341 -66.67 17.76 -22.24
N GLU A 342 -67.83 17.71 -21.58
CA GLU A 342 -67.94 17.43 -20.14
C GLU A 342 -67.50 15.99 -19.79
N LEU A 343 -67.83 15.01 -20.63
CA LEU A 343 -67.39 13.62 -20.48
C LEU A 343 -65.89 13.46 -20.71
N GLU A 344 -65.34 14.04 -21.78
CA GLU A 344 -63.89 14.04 -22.05
C GLU A 344 -63.11 14.73 -20.90
N LEU A 345 -63.64 15.83 -20.37
CA LEU A 345 -63.06 16.52 -19.22
C LEU A 345 -63.13 15.67 -17.95
N ALA A 346 -64.22 14.94 -17.72
CA ALA A 346 -64.35 14.01 -16.59
C ALA A 346 -63.37 12.83 -16.71
N GLN A 347 -63.22 12.26 -17.90
CA GLN A 347 -62.30 11.16 -18.19
C GLN A 347 -60.82 11.61 -18.06
N THR A 348 -60.48 12.80 -18.55
CA THR A 348 -59.14 13.40 -18.39
C THR A 348 -58.83 13.69 -16.92
N LYS A 349 -59.83 14.17 -16.15
CA LYS A 349 -59.69 14.37 -14.69
C LYS A 349 -59.47 13.05 -13.96
N LEU A 350 -60.16 11.97 -14.36
CA LEU A 350 -59.95 10.63 -13.78
C LEU A 350 -58.52 10.14 -14.04
N GLN A 351 -58.06 10.18 -15.30
CA GLN A 351 -56.68 9.82 -15.65
C GLN A 351 -55.63 10.65 -14.89
N LEU A 352 -55.88 11.95 -14.68
CA LEU A 352 -55.00 12.81 -13.89
C LEU A 352 -54.95 12.40 -12.41
N VAL A 353 -56.07 11.96 -11.83
CA VAL A 353 -56.12 11.45 -10.45
C VAL A 353 -55.41 10.11 -10.35
N GLU A 354 -55.65 9.18 -11.28
CA GLU A 354 -54.97 7.88 -11.36
C GLU A 354 -53.45 8.05 -11.48
N ALA A 355 -53.00 8.94 -12.37
CA ALA A 355 -51.58 9.27 -12.54
C ALA A 355 -50.97 9.88 -11.25
N LYS A 356 -51.69 10.79 -10.58
CA LYS A 356 -51.24 11.38 -9.30
C LYS A 356 -51.15 10.34 -8.18
N CYS A 357 -52.14 9.46 -8.04
CA CYS A 357 -52.09 8.36 -7.08
C CYS A 357 -50.91 7.41 -7.39
N LYS A 358 -50.65 7.12 -8.67
CA LYS A 358 -49.50 6.29 -9.06
C LYS A 358 -48.15 6.96 -8.77
N ILE A 359 -48.03 8.27 -8.96
CA ILE A 359 -46.85 9.05 -8.59
C ILE A 359 -46.64 9.00 -7.07
N GLN A 360 -47.68 9.26 -6.27
CA GLN A 360 -47.59 9.21 -4.80
C GLN A 360 -47.18 7.83 -4.28
N GLU A 361 -47.71 6.75 -4.87
CA GLU A 361 -47.30 5.37 -4.55
C GLU A 361 -45.81 5.13 -4.87
N LEU A 362 -45.34 5.56 -6.05
CA LEU A 362 -43.93 5.43 -6.42
C LEU A 362 -43.01 6.31 -5.55
N GLU A 363 -43.45 7.50 -5.13
CA GLU A 363 -42.73 8.34 -4.19
C GLU A 363 -42.63 7.71 -2.79
N HIS A 364 -43.69 7.04 -2.33
CA HIS A 364 -43.69 6.28 -1.08
C HIS A 364 -42.72 5.08 -1.17
N GLN A 365 -42.81 4.28 -2.23
CA GLN A 365 -41.89 3.15 -2.48
C GLN A 365 -40.43 3.62 -2.52
N ARG A 366 -40.12 4.73 -3.22
CA ARG A 366 -38.80 5.35 -3.21
C ARG A 366 -38.38 5.79 -1.81
N GLY A 367 -39.28 6.35 -1.02
CA GLY A 367 -39.04 6.75 0.36
C GLY A 367 -38.69 5.58 1.29
N VAL A 368 -39.40 4.46 1.14
CA VAL A 368 -39.11 3.20 1.86
C VAL A 368 -37.73 2.67 1.46
N LEU A 369 -37.46 2.50 0.16
CA LEU A 369 -36.17 2.01 -0.34
C LEU A 369 -34.99 2.92 0.07
N MET A 370 -35.16 4.24 0.06
CA MET A 370 -34.14 5.17 0.57
C MET A 370 -33.90 5.02 2.07
N THR A 371 -34.94 4.73 2.85
CA THR A 371 -34.82 4.47 4.29
C THR A 371 -34.11 3.14 4.55
N GLU A 372 -34.41 2.11 3.78
CA GLU A 372 -33.73 0.81 3.83
C GLU A 372 -32.25 0.91 3.44
N VAL A 373 -31.93 1.61 2.35
CA VAL A 373 -30.54 1.87 1.93
C VAL A 373 -29.78 2.64 3.01
N GLN A 374 -30.40 3.66 3.63
CA GLN A 374 -29.77 4.42 4.71
C GLN A 374 -29.61 3.59 5.99
N ALA A 375 -30.57 2.71 6.31
CA ALA A 375 -30.47 1.77 7.43
C ALA A 375 -29.38 0.71 7.19
N ALA A 376 -29.29 0.16 5.98
CA ALA A 376 -28.24 -0.76 5.56
C ALA A 376 -26.87 -0.08 5.61
N LYS A 377 -26.75 1.16 5.12
CA LYS A 377 -25.54 1.98 5.22
C LYS A 377 -25.12 2.20 6.67
N ASN A 378 -26.04 2.59 7.55
CA ASN A 378 -25.75 2.80 8.97
C ASN A 378 -25.37 1.48 9.71
N SER A 379 -26.02 0.37 9.36
CA SER A 379 -25.71 -0.98 9.87
C SER A 379 -24.32 -1.44 9.40
N TRP A 380 -23.97 -1.19 8.13
CA TRP A 380 -22.66 -1.51 7.56
C TRP A 380 -21.56 -0.63 8.16
N PHE A 381 -21.77 0.68 8.27
CA PHE A 381 -20.80 1.63 8.83
C PHE A 381 -20.51 1.33 10.31
N SER A 382 -21.55 1.02 11.11
CA SER A 382 -21.39 0.67 12.52
C SER A 382 -20.71 -0.69 12.72
N LYS A 383 -21.05 -1.72 11.93
CA LYS A 383 -20.39 -3.05 12.01
C LYS A 383 -18.94 -3.01 11.53
N THR A 384 -18.65 -2.32 10.43
CA THR A 384 -17.32 -2.29 9.82
C THR A 384 -16.35 -1.40 10.61
N LEU A 385 -16.75 -0.19 11.02
CA LEU A 385 -15.90 0.66 11.87
C LEU A 385 -15.83 0.16 13.32
N GLY A 386 -16.89 -0.49 13.83
CA GLY A 386 -16.87 -1.14 15.14
C GLY A 386 -15.82 -2.25 15.18
N SER A 387 -15.81 -3.14 14.16
CA SER A 387 -14.84 -4.24 14.08
C SER A 387 -13.40 -3.78 13.79
N LEU A 388 -13.19 -2.61 13.19
CA LEU A 388 -11.86 -2.03 13.00
C LEU A 388 -11.31 -1.36 14.28
N LYS A 389 -12.20 -0.97 15.22
CA LYS A 389 -11.80 -0.30 16.47
C LYS A 389 -11.51 -1.27 17.61
N THR A 390 -12.06 -2.49 17.57
CA THR A 390 -11.74 -3.55 18.55
C THR A 390 -10.41 -4.25 18.28
N SER A 391 -9.90 -4.22 17.04
CA SER A 391 -8.59 -4.79 16.68
C SER A 391 -7.38 -3.89 17.03
N SER A 392 -7.60 -2.62 17.36
CA SER A 392 -6.54 -1.67 17.77
C SER A 392 -6.46 -1.43 19.28
N SER A 393 -7.18 -2.21 20.10
CA SER A 393 -7.19 -2.05 21.55
C SER A 393 -7.14 -3.40 22.28
N ASN A 394 -6.02 -4.12 22.14
CA ASN A 394 -5.78 -5.29 22.98
C ASN A 394 -4.28 -5.61 23.17
N GLN A 395 -3.58 -4.85 24.03
CA GLN A 395 -2.40 -5.32 24.76
C GLN A 395 -2.26 -4.64 26.13
N THR A 396 -2.79 -5.28 27.17
CA THR A 396 -2.21 -5.31 28.53
C THR A 396 -2.70 -6.57 29.23
N PRO A 397 -1.82 -7.54 29.58
CA PRO A 397 -2.24 -8.77 30.26
C PRO A 397 -2.49 -8.54 31.76
N PRO A 398 -3.37 -9.33 32.39
CA PRO A 398 -3.57 -9.28 33.84
C PRO A 398 -2.36 -9.88 34.57
N SER A 399 -1.85 -9.17 35.57
CA SER A 399 -0.84 -9.72 36.51
C SER A 399 -1.53 -10.37 37.71
N PRO A 400 -1.05 -11.54 38.19
CA PRO A 400 -1.56 -12.15 39.41
C PRO A 400 -0.96 -11.46 40.64
N LYS A 401 -1.75 -11.26 41.70
CA LYS A 401 -1.23 -11.03 43.06
C LYS A 401 -2.08 -11.72 44.11
N GLU A 402 -1.36 -12.23 45.10
CA GLU A 402 -1.86 -12.94 46.28
C GLU A 402 -2.66 -12.01 47.21
N GLY A 403 -3.55 -12.62 48.02
CA GLY A 403 -4.39 -11.96 49.02
C GLY A 403 -5.34 -12.97 49.66
#